data_AF-A0AB35YK80-F1
#
_entry.id   AF-A0AB35YK80-F1
#
_cell.length_a   1.000
_cell.length_b   1.000
_cell.length_c   1.000
_cell.angle_alpha   90.00
_cell.angle_beta   90.00
_cell.angle_gamma   90.00
#
_symmetry.space_group_name_H-M   'P 1'
#
loop_
_entity.id
_entity.type
_entity.pdbx_description
1 polymer ?
#
loop_
_entity_poly.entity_id
_entity_poly.type
_entity_poly.pdbx_seq_one_letter_code
_entity_poly.pdbx_strand_id
1 'polypeptide(L)' 'MVHINLEKLKNLREDAKFSISFVSNELGYKTPTGYWLVEHGERKVSVDILFRLAKLYNVAMDELLIVE' A
#
# COMPACT_ATOMS: atom_id res chain seq x y z
N MET A 1 0.43 19.44 3.86
CA MET A 1 0.87 18.26 4.65
C MET A 1 1.04 17.07 3.71
N VAL A 2 1.84 16.05 4.08
CA VAL A 2 2.02 14.86 3.23
C VAL A 2 1.20 13.69 3.78
N HIS A 3 0.33 13.13 2.95
CA HIS A 3 -0.54 12.01 3.28
C HIS A 3 -0.36 10.86 2.28
N ILE A 4 -0.84 9.68 2.63
CA ILE A 4 -0.80 8.51 1.74
C ILE A 4 -1.97 8.57 0.78
N ASN A 5 -1.72 8.28 -0.50
CA ASN A 5 -2.76 8.14 -1.50
C ASN A 5 -3.39 6.74 -1.42
N LEU A 6 -4.40 6.60 -0.56
CA LEU A 6 -5.09 5.33 -0.33
C LEU A 6 -5.81 4.80 -1.57
N GLU A 7 -6.42 5.70 -2.34
CA GLU A 7 -7.11 5.35 -3.59
C GLU A 7 -6.12 4.80 -4.62
N LYS A 8 -4.95 5.43 -4.77
CA LYS A 8 -3.90 4.93 -5.66
C LYS A 8 -3.38 3.56 -5.22
N LEU A 9 -3.19 3.31 -3.92
CA LEU A 9 -2.79 1.99 -3.43
C LEU A 9 -3.79 0.89 -3.82
N LYS A 10 -5.08 1.18 -3.67
CA LYS A 10 -6.15 0.26 -4.05
C LYS A 10 -6.16 0.01 -5.56
N ASN A 11 -6.08 1.07 -6.36
CA ASN A 11 -6.06 0.97 -7.82
C ASN A 11 -4.85 0.14 -8.31
N LEU A 12 -3.65 0.42 -7.79
CA LEU A 12 -2.45 -0.34 -8.12
C LEU A 12 -2.58 -1.83 -7.79
N ARG A 13 -3.19 -2.17 -6.64
CA ARG A 13 -3.47 -3.57 -6.29
C ARG A 13 -4.40 -4.22 -7.32
N GLU A 14 -5.48 -3.55 -7.67
CA GLU A 14 -6.52 -4.08 -8.56
C GLU A 14 -6.02 -4.22 -10.01
N ASP A 15 -5.27 -3.23 -10.50
CA ASP A 15 -4.62 -3.25 -11.82
C ASP A 15 -3.61 -4.39 -11.93
N ALA A 16 -2.85 -4.64 -10.86
CA ALA A 16 -1.92 -5.78 -10.77
C ALA A 16 -2.64 -7.13 -10.56
N LYS A 17 -3.97 -7.14 -10.37
CA LYS A 17 -4.79 -8.31 -10.04
C LYS A 17 -4.33 -9.02 -8.76
N PHE A 18 -3.73 -8.28 -7.84
CA PHE A 18 -3.26 -8.81 -6.57
C PHE A 18 -4.42 -8.90 -5.57
N SER A 19 -4.51 -10.03 -4.89
CA SER A 19 -5.43 -10.16 -3.75
C SER A 19 -4.87 -9.43 -2.54
N ILE A 20 -5.75 -9.01 -1.62
CA ILE A 20 -5.34 -8.41 -0.35
C ILE A 20 -4.44 -9.36 0.46
N SER A 21 -4.73 -10.66 0.41
CA SER A 21 -3.91 -11.69 1.07
C SER A 21 -2.51 -11.77 0.47
N PHE A 22 -2.39 -11.69 -0.86
CA PHE A 22 -1.10 -11.68 -1.55
C PHE A 22 -0.25 -10.49 -1.12
N VAL A 23 -0.80 -9.27 -1.22
CA VAL A 23 -0.07 -8.05 -0.83
C VAL A 23 0.27 -8.09 0.67
N SER A 24 -0.65 -8.56 1.52
CA SER A 24 -0.38 -8.72 2.95
C SER A 24 0.83 -9.61 3.21
N ASN A 25 0.92 -10.73 2.51
CA ASN A 25 2.03 -11.68 2.65
C ASN A 25 3.36 -11.08 2.16
N GLU A 26 3.36 -10.41 1.00
CA GLU A 26 4.55 -9.74 0.46
C GLU A 26 5.10 -8.63 1.38
N LEU A 27 4.21 -7.96 2.10
CA LEU A 27 4.56 -6.95 3.09
C LEU A 27 4.94 -7.54 4.46
N GLY A 28 4.84 -8.86 4.65
CA GLY A 28 5.16 -9.54 5.89
C GLY A 28 4.07 -9.48 6.97
N TYR A 29 2.84 -9.13 6.60
CA TYR A 29 1.71 -9.20 7.52
C TYR A 29 1.27 -10.66 7.73
N LYS A 30 0.94 -11.00 8.98
CA LYS A 30 0.47 -12.34 9.35
C LYS A 30 -0.93 -12.66 8.85
N THR A 31 -1.74 -11.64 8.55
CA THR A 31 -3.14 -11.79 8.14
C THR A 31 -3.50 -10.83 7.00
N PRO A 32 -4.48 -11.19 6.15
CA PRO A 32 -4.98 -10.31 5.08
C PRO A 32 -5.50 -8.96 5.59
N THR A 33 -6.03 -8.95 6.82
CA THR A 33 -6.50 -7.73 7.49
C THR A 33 -5.38 -6.69 7.65
N GLY A 34 -4.12 -7.14 7.69
CA GLY A 34 -2.97 -6.26 7.86
C GLY A 34 -2.86 -5.19 6.78
N TYR A 35 -2.95 -5.59 5.51
CA TYR A 35 -2.95 -4.65 4.39
C TYR A 35 -4.33 -4.04 4.12
N TRP A 36 -5.42 -4.76 4.41
CA TRP A 36 -6.77 -4.20 4.30
C TRP A 36 -6.92 -2.90 5.11
N LEU A 37 -6.44 -2.87 6.36
CA LEU A 37 -6.47 -1.68 7.21
C LEU A 37 -5.63 -0.52 6.65
N VAL A 38 -4.60 -0.82 5.87
CA VAL A 38 -3.78 0.20 5.21
C VAL A 38 -4.61 0.89 4.12
N GLU A 39 -5.25 0.13 3.23
CA GLU A 39 -6.08 0.71 2.15
C GLU A 39 -7.28 1.52 2.68
N HIS A 40 -7.75 1.22 3.89
CA HIS A 40 -8.86 1.94 4.53
C HIS A 40 -8.41 3.12 5.40
N GLY A 41 -7.10 3.37 5.53
CA GLY A 41 -6.58 4.47 6.35
C GLY A 41 -6.61 4.21 7.86
N GLU A 42 -7.05 3.02 8.28
CA GLU A 42 -7.14 2.58 9.68
C GLU A 42 -5.78 2.21 10.29
N ARG A 43 -4.74 2.12 9.45
CA ARG A 43 -3.37 1.82 9.87
C ARG A 43 -2.37 2.77 9.23
N LYS A 44 -1.51 3.36 10.07
CA LYS A 44 -0.33 4.10 9.60
C LYS A 44 0.64 3.18 8.88
N VAL A 45 1.19 3.67 7.77
CA VAL A 45 2.20 2.97 6.97
C VAL A 45 3.57 3.51 7.34
N SER A 46 4.49 2.60 7.67
CA SER A 46 5.89 2.94 7.89
C SER A 46 6.62 3.13 6.55
N VAL A 47 7.76 3.82 6.58
CA VAL A 47 8.56 4.08 5.37
C VAL A 47 9.02 2.79 4.70
N ASP A 48 9.31 1.73 5.46
CA ASP A 48 9.70 0.42 4.91
C ASP A 48 8.55 -0.25 4.14
N ILE A 49 7.32 -0.19 4.65
CA ILE A 49 6.14 -0.73 3.96
C ILE A 49 5.86 0.09 2.70
N LEU A 50 5.99 1.42 2.79
CA LEU A 50 5.82 2.30 1.63
C LEU A 50 6.84 1.99 0.53
N PHE A 51 8.10 1.76 0.89
CA PHE A 51 9.15 1.35 -0.06
C PHE A 51 8.87 -0.02 -0.68
N ARG A 52 8.39 -0.99 0.12
CA ARG A 52 7.99 -2.32 -0.38
C ARG A 52 6.81 -2.21 -1.36
N LEU A 53 5.82 -1.38 -1.07
CA LEU A 53 4.68 -1.12 -1.96
C LEU A 53 5.13 -0.50 -3.28
N ALA A 54 6.00 0.52 -3.23
CA ALA A 54 6.56 1.16 -4.42
C ALA A 54 7.29 0.13 -5.30
N LYS A 55 8.09 -0.75 -4.70
CA LYS A 55 8.74 -1.86 -5.40
C LYS A 55 7.75 -2.89 -5.95
N LEU A 56 6.74 -3.26 -5.17
CA LEU A 56 5.74 -4.27 -5.55
C LEU A 56 4.94 -3.81 -6.78
N TYR A 57 4.60 -2.52 -6.84
CA TYR A 57 3.82 -1.95 -7.95
C TYR A 57 4.69 -1.31 -9.04
N ASN A 58 6.02 -1.34 -8.90
CA ASN A 58 6.97 -0.73 -9.82
C ASN A 58 6.68 0.77 -10.11
N VAL A 59 6.43 1.52 -9.04
CA VAL A 59 6.19 2.98 -9.06
C VAL A 59 7.18 3.69 -8.14
N ALA A 60 7.33 5.00 -8.28
CA ALA A 60 8.13 5.76 -7.33
C ALA A 60 7.38 5.93 -5.98
N MET A 61 8.10 6.16 -4.88
CA MET A 61 7.48 6.27 -3.55
C MET A 61 6.61 7.53 -3.39
N ASP A 62 7.01 8.64 -4.00
CA ASP A 62 6.28 9.90 -4.01
C ASP A 62 4.94 9.79 -4.74
N GLU A 63 4.84 8.92 -5.73
CA GLU A 63 3.58 8.60 -6.40
C GLU A 63 2.52 7.97 -5.47
N LEU A 64 2.93 7.41 -4.33
CA LEU A 64 2.04 6.85 -3.32
C LEU A 64 1.59 7.89 -2.28
N LEU A 65 2.01 9.14 -2.43
CA LEU A 65 1.75 10.23 -1.51
C LEU A 65 0.91 11.34 -2.16
N ILE A 66 0.21 12.11 -1.32
CA ILE A 66 -0.49 13.34 -1.66
C ILE A 66 0.23 14.46 -0.91
N VAL A 67 0.62 15.52 -1.63
CA VAL A 67 1.22 16.72 -1.06
C VAL A 67 0.23 17.87 -1.22
N GLU A 68 -0.29 18.36 -0.09
CA GLU A 68 -1.10 19.58 0.00
C GLU A 68 -0.28 20.76 0.55
#